data_AF-A0A8H5MJV0-F1
#
_entry.id   AF-A0A8H5MJV0-F1
#
_cell.length_a   1.000
_cell.length_b   1.000
_cell.length_c   1.000
_cell.angle_alpha   90.00
_cell.angle_beta   90.00
_cell.angle_gamma   90.00
#
_symmetry.space_group_name_H-M   'P 1'
#
loop_
_entity.id
_entity.type
_entity.pdbx_description
1 polymer ?
#
loop_
_entity_poly.entity_id
_entity_poly.type
_entity_poly.pdbx_seq_one_letter_code
_entity_poly.pdbx_strand_id
1 'polypeptide(L)'
;TSADLSIARYLFPRLVAFVTDTDPEDPENARSLIAQTLCQYVGTGVRGRHLAAMAVVIPTLMARATAEGEEVYQETSARLLELAAIDQETFRAVVGGMSDGQKGFLEEVIRFGRQTTDQVSKAATAESGQPSIALKMDFGG
;
A
#
# COMPACT_ATOMS: atom_id res chain seq x y z
N THR A 1 6.09 -25.47 10.59
CA THR A 1 5.66 -26.88 10.80
C THR A 1 4.95 -27.39 9.56
N SER A 2 4.66 -28.69 9.45
CA SER A 2 3.85 -29.23 8.34
C SER A 2 2.44 -28.63 8.33
N ALA A 3 1.87 -28.35 9.50
CA ALA A 3 0.59 -27.67 9.62
C ALA A 3 0.65 -26.25 9.02
N ASP A 4 1.68 -25.47 9.36
CA ASP A 4 1.83 -24.10 8.85
C ASP A 4 1.92 -24.05 7.32
N LEU A 5 2.61 -25.02 6.70
CA LEU A 5 2.70 -25.13 5.25
C LEU A 5 1.34 -25.45 4.60
N SER A 6 0.56 -26.34 5.22
CA SER A 6 -0.80 -26.66 4.76
C SER A 6 -1.74 -25.46 4.87
N ILE A 7 -1.66 -24.72 5.99
CA ILE A 7 -2.43 -23.49 6.21
C ILE A 7 -2.06 -22.43 5.17
N ALA A 8 -0.76 -22.16 5.01
CA ALA A 8 -0.28 -21.15 4.05
C ALA A 8 -0.67 -21.49 2.60
N ARG A 9 -0.57 -22.77 2.21
CA ARG A 9 -0.94 -23.23 0.86
C ARG A 9 -2.42 -22.99 0.53
N TYR A 10 -3.30 -23.01 1.54
CA TYR A 10 -4.73 -22.77 1.34
C TYR A 10 -5.12 -21.30 1.51
N LEU A 11 -4.59 -20.63 2.53
CA LEU A 11 -4.95 -19.25 2.86
C LEU A 11 -4.33 -18.24 1.89
N PHE A 12 -3.05 -18.40 1.54
CA PHE A 12 -2.36 -17.37 0.75
C PHE A 12 -3.01 -17.12 -0.62
N PRO A 13 -3.36 -18.15 -1.42
CA PRO A 13 -4.07 -17.93 -2.69
C PRO A 13 -5.44 -17.26 -2.50
N ARG A 14 -6.14 -17.55 -1.39
CA ARG A 14 -7.44 -16.94 -1.07
C ARG A 14 -7.32 -15.47 -0.70
N LEU A 15 -6.28 -15.10 0.04
CA LEU A 15 -6.00 -13.70 0.38
C LEU A 15 -5.64 -12.90 -0.87
N VAL A 16 -4.82 -13.47 -1.76
CA VAL A 16 -4.52 -12.84 -3.06
C VAL A 16 -5.81 -12.65 -3.86
N ALA A 17 -6.61 -13.70 -4.01
CA ALA A 17 -7.88 -13.63 -4.74
C ALA A 17 -8.81 -12.56 -4.15
N PHE A 18 -8.95 -12.50 -2.83
CA PHE A 18 -9.76 -11.50 -2.13
C PHE A 18 -9.29 -10.06 -2.39
N VAL A 19 -7.98 -9.81 -2.43
CA VAL A 19 -7.45 -8.47 -2.70
C VAL A 19 -7.64 -8.07 -4.17
N THR A 20 -7.61 -9.02 -5.10
CA THR A 20 -7.77 -8.75 -6.54
C THR A 20 -9.22 -8.75 -7.02
N ASP A 21 -10.13 -9.40 -6.30
CA ASP A 21 -11.55 -9.45 -6.63
C ASP A 21 -12.27 -8.27 -5.97
N THR A 22 -12.44 -7.21 -6.74
CA THR A 22 -12.98 -5.93 -6.27
C THR A 22 -14.47 -5.77 -6.57
N ASP A 23 -15.10 -6.76 -7.19
CA ASP A 23 -16.53 -6.73 -7.52
C ASP A 23 -17.42 -6.80 -6.26
N PRO A 24 -17.12 -7.64 -5.23
CA PRO A 24 -17.87 -7.65 -3.99
C PRO A 24 -17.58 -6.41 -3.13
N GLU A 25 -18.58 -6.03 -2.33
CA GLU A 25 -18.42 -5.04 -1.26
C GLU A 25 -17.28 -5.46 -0.32
N ASP A 26 -16.46 -4.49 0.11
CA ASP A 26 -15.38 -4.71 1.09
C ASP A 26 -15.86 -4.34 2.49
N PRO A 27 -16.42 -5.29 3.25
CA PRO A 27 -16.83 -5.00 4.61
C PRO A 27 -15.61 -4.58 5.43
N GLU A 28 -15.75 -3.50 6.19
CA GLU A 28 -14.74 -3.03 7.14
C GLU A 28 -13.39 -2.64 6.50
N ASN A 29 -13.35 -2.38 5.18
CA ASN A 29 -12.12 -2.08 4.45
C ASN A 29 -11.04 -3.17 4.62
N ALA A 30 -11.47 -4.44 4.58
CA ALA A 30 -10.60 -5.59 4.80
C ALA A 30 -9.56 -5.77 3.68
N ARG A 31 -9.83 -5.33 2.44
CA ARG A 31 -8.85 -5.44 1.34
C ARG A 31 -7.58 -4.65 1.64
N SER A 32 -7.72 -3.45 2.20
CA SER A 32 -6.59 -2.62 2.63
C SER A 32 -5.73 -3.30 3.70
N LEU A 33 -6.38 -3.88 4.72
CA LEU A 33 -5.70 -4.59 5.80
C LEU A 33 -4.98 -5.85 5.32
N ILE A 34 -5.60 -6.61 4.41
CA ILE A 34 -5.00 -7.82 3.84
C ILE A 34 -3.84 -7.45 2.92
N ALA A 35 -3.98 -6.41 2.09
CA ALA A 35 -2.89 -5.90 1.25
C ALA A 35 -1.67 -5.49 2.08
N GLN A 36 -1.88 -4.80 3.20
CA GLN A 36 -0.82 -4.50 4.17
C GLN A 36 -0.19 -5.77 4.74
N THR A 37 -1.01 -6.74 5.17
CA THR A 37 -0.54 -7.99 5.77
C THR A 37 0.33 -8.79 4.78
N LEU A 38 -0.03 -8.80 3.50
CA LEU A 38 0.77 -9.41 2.44
C LEU A 38 2.13 -8.72 2.28
N CYS A 39 2.21 -7.39 2.41
CA CYS A 39 3.48 -6.66 2.38
C CYS A 39 4.36 -7.01 3.57
N GLN A 40 3.78 -7.02 4.78
CA GLN A 40 4.48 -7.41 6.00
C GLN A 40 4.99 -8.85 5.93
N TYR A 41 4.22 -9.77 5.35
CA TYR A 41 4.64 -11.15 5.14
C TYR A 41 5.95 -11.24 4.35
N VAL A 42 6.15 -10.41 3.32
CA VAL A 42 7.41 -10.35 2.56
C VAL A 42 8.59 -10.08 3.49
N GLY A 43 8.43 -9.15 4.45
CA GLY A 43 9.47 -8.78 5.42
C GLY A 43 9.76 -9.84 6.49
N THR A 44 8.85 -10.79 6.72
CA THR A 44 9.05 -11.89 7.68
C THR A 44 9.79 -13.10 7.09
N GLY A 45 9.96 -13.14 5.77
CA GLY A 45 10.53 -14.27 5.05
C GLY A 45 12.05 -14.39 5.20
N VAL A 46 12.57 -15.59 4.93
CA VAL A 46 14.01 -15.78 4.68
C VAL A 46 14.34 -15.09 3.35
N ARG A 47 15.41 -14.28 3.29
CA ARG A 47 15.83 -13.49 2.11
C ARG A 47 15.73 -14.24 0.78
N GLY A 48 16.06 -15.53 0.74
CA GLY A 48 15.94 -16.37 -0.47
C GLY A 48 14.51 -16.57 -1.01
N ARG A 49 13.48 -16.08 -0.32
CA ARG A 49 12.06 -16.16 -0.73
C ARG A 49 11.46 -14.81 -1.12
N HIS A 50 12.19 -13.70 -0.95
CA HIS A 50 11.69 -12.37 -1.27
C HIS A 50 11.26 -12.27 -2.73
N LEU A 51 12.03 -12.84 -3.66
CA LEU A 51 11.69 -12.80 -5.09
C LEU A 51 10.33 -13.42 -5.38
N ALA A 52 10.09 -14.63 -4.89
CA ALA A 52 8.82 -15.32 -5.09
C ALA A 52 7.66 -14.58 -4.40
N ALA A 53 7.89 -14.01 -3.21
CA ALA A 53 6.87 -13.28 -2.50
C ALA A 53 6.53 -11.95 -3.19
N MET A 54 7.52 -11.13 -3.54
CA MET A 54 7.33 -9.87 -4.26
C MET A 54 6.74 -10.07 -5.66
N ALA A 55 7.11 -11.14 -6.36
CA ALA A 55 6.55 -11.48 -7.66
C ALA A 55 5.04 -11.80 -7.62
N VAL A 56 4.49 -12.10 -6.44
CA VAL A 56 3.04 -12.27 -6.25
C VAL A 56 2.41 -11.01 -5.66
N VAL A 57 3.01 -10.43 -4.62
CA VAL A 57 2.43 -9.29 -3.89
C VAL A 57 2.39 -8.03 -4.76
N ILE A 58 3.45 -7.72 -5.52
CA ILE A 58 3.47 -6.50 -6.35
C ILE A 58 2.35 -6.53 -7.41
N PRO A 59 2.19 -7.59 -8.23
CA PRO A 59 1.06 -7.67 -9.16
C PRO A 59 -0.30 -7.67 -8.47
N THR A 60 -0.43 -8.25 -7.27
CA THR A 60 -1.67 -8.22 -6.48
C THR A 60 -2.08 -6.79 -6.15
N LEU A 61 -1.13 -5.98 -5.66
CA LEU A 61 -1.36 -4.56 -5.35
C LEU A 61 -1.70 -3.75 -6.61
N MET A 62 -0.98 -4.01 -7.72
CA MET A 62 -1.24 -3.33 -8.99
C MET A 62 -2.60 -3.68 -9.57
N ALA A 63 -3.02 -4.95 -9.51
CA ALA A 63 -4.33 -5.39 -9.98
C ALA A 63 -5.46 -4.70 -9.22
N ARG A 64 -5.34 -4.62 -7.88
CA ARG A 64 -6.28 -3.85 -7.04
C ARG A 64 -6.33 -2.38 -7.45
N ALA A 65 -5.17 -1.74 -7.62
CA ALA A 65 -5.11 -0.35 -8.05
C ALA A 65 -5.74 -0.13 -9.44
N THR A 66 -5.52 -1.04 -10.38
CA THR A 66 -6.17 -0.96 -11.70
C THR A 66 -7.69 -1.06 -11.60
N ALA A 67 -8.22 -1.87 -10.67
CA ALA A 67 -9.65 -2.11 -10.55
C ALA A 67 -10.39 -1.05 -9.71
N GLU A 68 -9.81 -0.58 -8.61
CA GLU A 68 -10.41 0.42 -7.70
C GLU A 68 -10.06 1.87 -8.06
N GLY A 69 -9.01 2.09 -8.86
CA GLY A 69 -8.62 3.43 -9.32
C GLY A 69 -7.94 4.29 -8.25
N GLU A 70 -8.01 5.61 -8.42
CA GLU A 70 -7.19 6.59 -7.67
C GLU A 70 -7.41 6.57 -6.15
N GLU A 71 -8.58 6.10 -5.68
CA GLU A 71 -8.91 6.01 -4.25
C GLU A 71 -7.88 5.16 -3.48
N VAL A 72 -7.29 4.16 -4.12
CA VAL A 72 -6.29 3.28 -3.50
C VAL A 72 -4.87 3.58 -3.91
N TYR A 73 -4.62 4.56 -4.78
CA TYR A 73 -3.26 4.84 -5.29
C TYR A 73 -2.33 5.32 -4.20
N GLN A 74 -2.82 6.15 -3.27
CA GLN A 74 -2.00 6.61 -2.15
C GLN A 74 -1.54 5.43 -1.29
N GLU A 75 -2.47 4.57 -0.89
CA GLU A 75 -2.17 3.36 -0.11
C GLU A 75 -1.22 2.44 -0.87
N THR A 76 -1.54 2.14 -2.13
CA THR A 76 -0.76 1.26 -2.99
C THR A 76 0.67 1.77 -3.15
N SER A 77 0.86 3.08 -3.33
CA SER A 77 2.19 3.67 -3.42
C SER A 77 3.02 3.44 -2.15
N ALA A 78 2.40 3.58 -0.97
CA ALA A 78 3.07 3.39 0.31
C ALA A 78 3.50 1.93 0.48
N ARG A 79 2.65 0.97 0.06
CA ARG A 79 2.97 -0.46 0.05
C ARG A 79 4.08 -0.82 -0.92
N LEU A 80 4.10 -0.25 -2.12
CA LEU A 80 5.18 -0.48 -3.08
C LEU A 80 6.52 0.04 -2.56
N LEU A 81 6.51 1.20 -1.90
CA LEU A 81 7.71 1.75 -1.26
C LEU A 81 8.15 0.95 -0.03
N GLU A 82 7.20 0.38 0.74
CA GLU A 82 7.48 -0.56 1.83
C GLU A 82 8.20 -1.81 1.31
N LEU A 83 7.72 -2.41 0.21
CA LEU A 83 8.37 -3.55 -0.43
C LEU A 83 9.77 -3.20 -0.97
N ALA A 84 9.93 -2.04 -1.58
CA ALA A 84 11.23 -1.57 -2.05
C ALA A 84 12.22 -1.33 -0.88
N ALA A 85 11.73 -0.94 0.29
CA ALA A 85 12.54 -0.76 1.50
C ALA A 85 12.97 -2.10 2.12
N ILE A 86 12.17 -3.17 1.98
CA ILE A 86 12.51 -4.51 2.46
C ILE A 86 13.68 -5.09 1.66
N ASP A 87 13.63 -5.03 0.33
CA ASP A 87 14.67 -5.56 -0.55
C ASP A 87 14.63 -4.86 -1.93
N GLN A 88 15.48 -3.84 -2.05
CA GLN A 88 15.51 -2.99 -3.25
C GLN A 88 15.96 -3.75 -4.51
N GLU A 89 16.90 -4.69 -4.37
CA GLU A 89 17.41 -5.47 -5.51
C GLU A 89 16.32 -6.37 -6.06
N THR A 90 15.64 -7.10 -5.17
CA THR A 90 14.52 -7.97 -5.54
C THR A 90 13.36 -7.17 -6.14
N PHE A 91 13.01 -6.04 -5.53
CA PHE A 91 11.96 -5.16 -6.06
C PHE A 91 12.28 -4.72 -7.50
N ARG A 92 13.52 -4.27 -7.76
CA ARG A 92 13.97 -3.88 -9.11
C ARG A 92 13.97 -5.06 -10.07
N ALA A 93 14.31 -6.26 -9.63
CA ALA A 93 14.25 -7.46 -10.47
C ALA A 93 12.81 -7.77 -10.91
N VAL A 94 11.84 -7.70 -9.99
CA VAL A 94 10.42 -7.93 -10.30
C VAL A 94 9.89 -6.85 -11.24
N VAL A 95 10.16 -5.57 -10.96
CA VAL A 95 9.75 -4.46 -11.84
C VAL A 95 10.44 -4.57 -13.20
N GLY A 96 11.70 -5.00 -13.25
CA GLY A 96 12.45 -5.21 -14.49
C GLY A 96 11.79 -6.21 -15.44
N GLY A 97 11.14 -7.24 -14.89
CA GLY A 97 10.40 -8.27 -15.63
C GLY A 97 9.00 -7.87 -16.12
N MET A 98 8.51 -6.67 -15.77
CA MET A 98 7.20 -6.17 -16.21
C MET A 98 7.23 -5.64 -17.65
N SER A 99 6.06 -5.62 -18.30
CA SER A 99 5.87 -4.92 -19.57
C SER A 99 5.97 -3.41 -19.40
N ASP A 100 6.21 -2.67 -20.50
CA ASP A 100 6.33 -1.21 -20.44
C ASP A 100 5.05 -0.53 -19.93
N GLY A 101 3.88 -1.07 -20.27
CA GLY A 101 2.60 -0.59 -19.75
C GLY A 101 2.45 -0.79 -18.25
N GLN A 102 2.87 -1.95 -17.73
CA GLN A 102 2.86 -2.22 -16.30
C GLN A 102 3.84 -1.31 -15.55
N LYS A 103 5.05 -1.10 -16.09
CA LYS A 103 6.03 -0.16 -15.51
C LYS A 103 5.48 1.27 -15.48
N GLY A 104 4.90 1.73 -16.59
CA GLY A 104 4.29 3.05 -16.67
C GLY A 104 3.19 3.26 -15.62
N PHE A 105 2.30 2.27 -15.46
CA PHE A 105 1.26 2.32 -14.44
C PHE A 105 1.82 2.32 -13.02
N LEU A 106 2.83 1.49 -12.74
CA LEU A 106 3.50 1.48 -11.44
C LEU A 106 4.14 2.84 -11.11
N GLU A 107 4.79 3.48 -12.09
CA GLU A 107 5.38 4.81 -11.93
C GLU A 107 4.32 5.89 -11.68
N GLU A 108 3.17 5.79 -12.35
CA GLU A 108 2.01 6.67 -12.13
C GLU A 108 1.49 6.57 -10.69
N VAL A 109 1.24 5.36 -10.20
CA VAL A 109 0.77 5.12 -8.83
C VAL A 109 1.78 5.64 -7.80
N ILE A 110 3.08 5.40 -8.00
CA ILE A 110 4.13 5.92 -7.09
C ILE A 110 4.19 7.45 -7.11
N ARG A 111 4.04 8.07 -8.29
CA ARG A 111 4.05 9.53 -8.44
C ARG A 111 2.86 10.16 -7.75
N PHE A 112 1.67 9.60 -7.92
CA PHE A 112 0.44 10.05 -7.27
C PHE A 112 0.61 10.11 -5.75
N GLY A 113 1.07 9.02 -5.13
CA GLY A 113 1.22 8.97 -3.68
C GLY A 113 2.27 9.93 -3.10
N ARG A 114 3.34 10.23 -3.85
CA ARG A 114 4.32 11.25 -3.45
C ARG A 114 3.72 12.65 -3.45
N GLN A 115 2.95 13.00 -4.49
CA GLN A 115 2.31 14.31 -4.59
C GLN A 115 1.31 14.54 -3.45
N THR A 116 0.52 13.53 -3.08
CA THR A 116 -0.43 13.62 -1.97
C THR A 116 0.29 13.83 -0.64
N THR A 117 1.39 13.11 -0.40
CA THR A 117 2.19 13.24 0.83
C THR A 117 2.82 14.63 0.96
N ASP A 118 3.34 15.17 -0.15
CA ASP A 118 3.93 16.52 -0.18
C ASP A 118 2.88 17.62 0.06
N GLN A 119 1.65 17.45 -0.45
CA GLN A 119 0.56 18.38 -0.20
C GLN A 119 0.11 18.40 1.25
N VAL A 120 -0.04 17.22 1.88
CA VAL A 120 -0.37 17.11 3.31
C VAL A 120 0.73 17.75 4.17
N SER A 121 1.99 17.52 3.83
CA SER A 121 3.13 18.09 4.55
C SER A 121 3.17 19.62 4.43
N LYS A 122 2.87 20.17 3.25
CA LYS A 122 2.77 21.62 3.03
C LYS A 122 1.58 22.24 3.76
N ALA A 123 0.42 21.58 3.77
CA ALA A 123 -0.76 22.02 4.52
C ALA A 123 -0.51 22.03 6.03
N ALA A 124 0.11 20.98 6.58
CA ALA A 124 0.47 20.91 8.00
C ALA A 124 1.50 21.98 8.40
N THR A 125 2.38 22.38 7.49
CA THR A 125 3.34 23.47 7.73
C THR A 125 2.66 24.85 7.67
N ALA A 126 1.66 25.01 6.80
CA ALA A 126 0.86 26.24 6.68
C ALA A 126 -0.17 26.43 7.82
N GLU A 127 -0.60 25.35 8.48
CA GLU A 127 -1.54 25.37 9.62
C GLU A 127 -0.85 25.37 11.00
N SER A 128 0.47 25.58 11.07
CA SER A 128 1.18 25.81 12.35
C SER A 128 0.85 27.17 13.01
N GLY A 129 -0.24 27.82 12.60
CA GLY A 129 -0.91 28.90 13.32
C GLY A 129 -1.84 28.33 14.38
N GLN A 130 -1.28 28.09 15.57
CA GLN A 130 -1.96 27.86 16.86
C GLN A 130 -3.42 28.40 16.93
N PRO A 131 -4.43 27.59 17.28
CA PRO A 131 -5.79 28.09 17.43
C PRO A 131 -5.86 28.98 18.70
N SER A 132 -5.90 30.30 18.54
CA SER A 132 -6.17 31.21 19.64
C SER A 132 -7.67 31.19 19.94
N ILE A 133 -8.06 30.36 20.90
CA ILE A 133 -9.38 30.47 21.53
C ILE A 133 -9.39 31.78 22.32
N ALA A 134 -9.77 32.88 21.66
CA ALA A 134 -10.05 34.14 22.31
C ALA A 134 -11.49 34.09 22.86
N LEU A 135 -11.62 33.62 24.10
CA LEU A 135 -12.84 33.84 24.89
C LEU A 135 -12.98 35.34 25.17
N LYS A 136 -13.84 36.00 24.39
CA LYS A 136 -14.31 37.37 24.65
C LYS A 136 -15.16 37.34 25.93
N MET A 137 -14.53 37.69 27.06
CA MET A 137 -15.25 37.97 28.30
C MET A 137 -15.50 39.47 28.34
N ASP A 138 -16.69 39.89 27.94
CA ASP A 138 -17.14 41.28 28.09
C ASP A 138 -17.42 41.54 29.58
N PHE A 139 -16.48 42.18 30.27
CA PHE A 139 -16.73 42.76 31.59
C PHE A 139 -17.06 44.26 31.43
N GLY A 140 -18.31 44.54 31.07
CA GLY A 140 -18.91 45.87 31.18
C GLY A 140 -19.71 45.99 32.47
N GLY A 141 -19.37 46.97 33.32
CA GLY A 141 -20.08 47.31 34.55
C GLY A 141 -19.18 47.95 35.60
#